data_AF-A0A3P7QKI6-F1
#
_entry.id   AF-A0A3P7QKI6-F1
#
_cell.length_a   1.000
_cell.length_b   1.000
_cell.length_c   1.000
_cell.angle_alpha   90.00
_cell.angle_beta   90.00
_cell.angle_gamma   90.00
#
_symmetry.space_group_name_H-M   'P 1'
#
loop_
_entity.id
_entity.type
_entity.pdbx_description
1 polymer ?
#
loop_
_entity_poly.entity_id
_entity_poly.type
_entity_poly.pdbx_seq_one_letter_code
_entity_poly.pdbx_strand_id
1 'polypeptide(L)'
;MCRKSYEDTLARITASGDTIAATLAIGRVYVWSNVSQKGVQDSAFIIHWHKVAPSIALTHYGGLLSAGAEGVFCKFTLTGTGRPSMLPRLAAAVRDLALSDDDSHVAIVLEDNSLHVVVTSSVNILSTLDTVATCKRSLNTVFTTSTCSDPTAPNMLVMNGKPGSLQWIDCASSRTDHQV
;
A
#
# COMPACT_ATOMS: atom_id res chain seq x y z
N MET A 1 -33.25 1.33 13.21
CA MET A 1 -32.19 1.25 12.19
C MET A 1 -31.14 0.28 12.71
N CYS A 2 -31.07 -0.93 12.15
CA CYS A 2 -30.22 -2.01 12.62
C CYS A 2 -28.75 -1.68 12.29
N ARG A 3 -27.93 -1.35 13.31
CA ARG A 3 -26.47 -1.35 13.17
C ARG A 3 -26.06 -2.80 12.95
N LYS A 4 -25.90 -3.23 11.70
CA LYS A 4 -25.24 -4.51 11.42
C LYS A 4 -23.84 -4.46 12.02
N SER A 5 -23.58 -5.37 12.94
CA SER A 5 -22.26 -5.67 13.48
C SER A 5 -21.32 -6.02 12.31
N TYR A 6 -20.55 -5.04 11.85
CA TYR A 6 -19.49 -5.23 10.85
C TYR A 6 -18.11 -5.39 11.51
N GLU A 7 -18.07 -5.41 12.85
CA GLU A 7 -16.81 -5.33 13.61
C GLU A 7 -15.94 -6.59 13.43
N ASP A 8 -16.54 -7.77 13.21
CA ASP A 8 -15.79 -9.03 13.09
C ASP A 8 -15.75 -9.60 11.67
N THR A 9 -15.90 -8.76 10.64
CA THR A 9 -15.85 -9.23 9.25
C THR A 9 -14.42 -9.44 8.77
N LEU A 10 -14.10 -10.62 8.25
CA LEU A 10 -12.83 -10.88 7.56
C LEU A 10 -12.74 -10.03 6.28
N ALA A 11 -11.58 -9.42 6.06
CA ALA A 11 -11.36 -8.47 4.96
C ALA A 11 -10.29 -8.94 3.97
N ARG A 12 -9.16 -9.47 4.45
CA ARG A 12 -8.06 -9.99 3.63
C ARG A 12 -7.44 -11.22 4.27
N ILE A 13 -6.87 -12.09 3.44
CA ILE A 13 -6.11 -13.26 3.86
C ILE A 13 -4.81 -13.34 3.05
N THR A 14 -3.78 -13.94 3.64
CA THR A 14 -2.54 -14.29 2.94
C THR A 14 -1.96 -15.56 3.58
N ALA A 15 -1.14 -16.28 2.83
CA ALA A 15 -0.49 -17.50 3.28
C ALA A 15 0.93 -17.58 2.75
N SER A 16 1.85 -18.09 3.56
CA SER A 16 3.21 -18.42 3.15
C SER A 16 3.65 -19.67 3.91
N GLY A 17 4.00 -20.72 3.16
CA GLY A 17 4.28 -22.05 3.72
C GLY A 17 3.12 -22.56 4.58
N ASP A 18 3.43 -22.92 5.83
CA ASP A 18 2.45 -23.41 6.80
C ASP A 18 1.95 -22.33 7.77
N THR A 19 2.00 -21.07 7.34
CA THR A 19 1.52 -19.90 8.09
C THR A 19 0.44 -19.18 7.29
N ILE A 20 -0.67 -18.88 7.95
CA ILE A 20 -1.80 -18.12 7.39
C ILE A 20 -2.00 -16.87 8.24
N ALA A 21 -2.28 -15.74 7.59
CA ALA A 21 -2.69 -14.51 8.26
C ALA A 21 -3.99 -13.98 7.67
N ALA A 22 -4.83 -13.40 8.52
CA ALA A 22 -6.10 -12.80 8.11
C ALA A 22 -6.36 -11.49 8.85
N THR A 23 -7.00 -10.55 8.16
CA THR A 23 -7.37 -9.25 8.72
C THR A 23 -8.87 -9.14 8.95
N LEU A 24 -9.24 -8.46 10.03
CA LEU A 24 -10.61 -8.05 10.30
C LEU A 24 -10.83 -6.59 9.93
N ALA A 25 -12.08 -6.22 9.63
CA ALA A 25 -12.52 -4.87 9.31
C ALA A 25 -12.05 -3.82 10.34
N ILE A 26 -11.93 -4.21 11.62
CA ILE A 26 -11.48 -3.37 12.75
C ILE A 26 -9.95 -3.22 12.85
N GLY A 27 -9.19 -3.71 11.88
CA GLY A 27 -7.73 -3.54 11.79
C GLY A 27 -6.90 -4.53 12.64
N ARG A 28 -7.55 -5.54 13.22
CA ARG A 28 -6.85 -6.69 13.81
C ARG A 28 -6.34 -7.64 12.73
N VAL A 29 -5.16 -8.18 12.95
CA VAL A 29 -4.54 -9.22 12.13
C VAL A 29 -4.29 -10.43 13.01
N TYR A 30 -4.86 -11.56 12.61
CA TYR A 30 -4.62 -12.86 13.22
C TYR A 30 -3.61 -13.62 12.38
N VAL A 31 -2.66 -14.28 13.04
CA VAL A 31 -1.68 -15.14 12.40
C VAL A 31 -1.70 -16.51 13.04
N TRP A 32 -1.79 -17.54 12.22
CA TRP A 32 -1.73 -18.94 12.61
C TRP A 32 -0.51 -19.59 11.97
N SER A 33 0.25 -20.33 12.75
CA SER A 33 1.44 -21.07 12.31
C SER A 33 1.25 -22.55 12.56
N ASN A 34 1.91 -23.38 11.73
CA ASN A 34 1.77 -24.84 11.75
C ASN A 34 0.31 -25.28 11.51
N VAL A 35 -0.36 -24.63 10.56
CA VAL A 35 -1.79 -24.84 10.29
C VAL A 35 -2.07 -26.27 9.85
N SER A 36 -1.15 -26.90 9.11
CA SER A 36 -1.24 -28.30 8.68
C SER A 36 -1.41 -29.28 9.85
N GLN A 37 -0.87 -28.94 11.03
CA GLN A 37 -0.94 -29.78 12.24
C GLN A 37 -2.00 -29.30 13.23
N LYS A 38 -2.10 -27.98 13.45
CA LYS A 38 -2.90 -27.37 14.52
C LYS A 38 -4.25 -26.82 14.05
N GLY A 39 -4.43 -26.64 12.75
CA GLY A 39 -5.55 -25.90 12.19
C GLY A 39 -5.53 -24.41 12.58
N VAL A 40 -6.70 -23.77 12.55
CA VAL A 40 -6.89 -22.33 12.82
C VAL A 40 -7.62 -22.04 14.15
N GLN A 41 -7.62 -23.01 15.08
CA GLN A 41 -8.39 -22.93 16.33
C GLN A 41 -7.85 -21.86 17.29
N ASP A 42 -6.52 -21.78 17.44
CA ASP A 42 -5.85 -20.78 18.27
C ASP A 42 -4.87 -19.97 17.42
N SER A 43 -5.01 -18.64 17.45
CA SER A 43 -4.06 -17.76 16.76
C SER A 43 -2.74 -17.71 17.51
N ALA A 44 -1.64 -17.91 16.79
CA ALA A 44 -0.30 -17.78 17.33
C ALA A 44 0.03 -16.32 17.68
N PHE A 45 -0.43 -15.37 16.86
CA PHE A 45 -0.23 -13.93 17.08
C PHE A 45 -1.48 -13.13 16.74
N ILE A 46 -1.73 -12.08 17.52
CA ILE A 46 -2.76 -11.07 17.26
C ILE A 46 -2.09 -9.70 17.24
N ILE A 47 -2.20 -8.99 16.13
CA ILE A 47 -1.63 -7.66 15.94
C ILE A 47 -2.78 -6.67 15.75
N HIS A 48 -2.74 -5.55 16.45
CA HIS A 48 -3.72 -4.48 16.32
C HIS A 48 -3.01 -3.13 16.22
N TRP A 49 -2.53 -2.82 15.02
CA TRP A 49 -1.83 -1.57 14.73
C TRP A 49 -2.65 -0.61 13.88
N HIS A 50 -3.42 -1.15 12.94
CA HIS A 50 -4.27 -0.38 12.05
C HIS A 50 -5.66 -0.19 12.67
N LYS A 51 -6.30 0.92 12.32
CA LYS A 51 -7.67 1.25 12.72
C LYS A 51 -8.69 0.48 11.87
N VAL A 52 -8.34 0.19 10.63
CA VAL A 52 -9.16 -0.56 9.66
C VAL A 52 -8.36 -1.71 9.06
N ALA A 53 -9.03 -2.66 8.41
CA ALA A 53 -8.39 -3.80 7.75
C ALA A 53 -7.22 -3.37 6.83
N PRO A 54 -5.97 -3.73 7.16
CA PRO A 54 -4.82 -3.45 6.30
C PRO A 54 -4.71 -4.48 5.17
N SER A 55 -3.98 -4.13 4.11
CA SER A 55 -3.36 -5.12 3.22
C SER A 55 -2.19 -5.77 3.94
N ILE A 56 -1.99 -7.07 3.73
CA ILE A 56 -1.00 -7.88 4.44
C ILE A 56 -0.26 -8.82 3.50
N ALA A 57 1.00 -9.12 3.83
CA ALA A 57 1.80 -10.15 3.18
C ALA A 57 2.67 -10.88 4.22
N LEU A 58 2.88 -12.18 4.01
CA LEU A 58 3.77 -12.99 4.84
C LEU A 58 5.09 -13.24 4.10
N THR A 59 6.20 -13.06 4.80
CA THR A 59 7.53 -13.43 4.29
C THR A 59 7.81 -14.90 4.60
N HIS A 60 8.66 -15.55 3.81
CA HIS A 60 9.06 -16.94 3.99
C HIS A 60 9.70 -17.22 5.36
N TYR A 61 10.35 -16.22 5.94
CA TYR A 61 10.96 -16.30 7.29
C TYR A 61 9.98 -15.99 8.44
N GLY A 62 8.68 -15.92 8.17
CA GLY A 62 7.67 -15.68 9.22
C GLY A 62 7.62 -14.21 9.69
N GLY A 63 7.92 -13.26 8.81
CA GLY A 63 7.61 -11.85 9.01
C GLY A 63 6.21 -11.53 8.50
N LEU A 64 5.52 -10.58 9.14
CA LEU A 64 4.27 -10.02 8.64
C LEU A 64 4.50 -8.59 8.18
N LEU A 65 4.18 -8.31 6.93
CA LEU A 65 4.08 -6.96 6.40
C LEU A 65 2.62 -6.53 6.43
N SER A 66 2.35 -5.30 6.87
CA SER A 66 1.01 -4.73 6.85
C SER A 66 1.04 -3.27 6.46
N ALA A 67 0.01 -2.83 5.74
CA ALA A 67 -0.12 -1.45 5.35
C ALA A 67 -1.59 -1.09 5.14
N GLY A 68 -1.98 0.11 5.56
CA GLY A 68 -3.39 0.46 5.69
C GLY A 68 -3.76 1.85 5.19
N ALA A 69 -5.02 2.20 5.44
CA ALA A 69 -5.60 3.49 5.06
C ALA A 69 -4.96 4.68 5.79
N GLU A 70 -4.18 4.42 6.85
CA GLU A 70 -3.47 5.46 7.60
C GLU A 70 -2.20 5.96 6.87
N GLY A 71 -1.85 5.39 5.72
CA GLY A 71 -0.64 5.79 4.98
C GLY A 71 0.64 5.40 5.73
N VAL A 72 0.62 4.22 6.36
CA VAL A 72 1.78 3.64 7.06
C VAL A 72 1.98 2.20 6.61
N PHE A 73 3.23 1.85 6.34
CA PHE A 73 3.68 0.48 6.12
C PHE A 73 4.45 0.01 7.37
N CYS A 74 4.18 -1.21 7.81
CA CYS A 74 4.72 -1.81 9.03
C CYS A 74 5.27 -3.20 8.72
N LYS A 75 6.42 -3.52 9.31
CA LYS A 75 7.00 -4.86 9.30
C LYS A 75 7.09 -5.38 10.73
N PHE A 76 6.47 -6.52 10.96
CA PHE A 76 6.44 -7.23 12.23
C PHE A 76 7.29 -8.50 12.13
N THR A 77 8.02 -8.77 13.20
CA THR A 77 8.72 -10.05 13.40
C THR A 77 7.85 -10.92 14.30
N LEU A 78 7.39 -12.08 13.82
CA LEU A 78 6.50 -12.99 14.56
C LEU A 78 7.24 -13.85 15.59
N THR A 79 8.25 -13.31 16.27
CA THR A 79 9.03 -14.02 17.29
C THR A 79 9.13 -13.26 18.62
N GLY A 80 8.42 -12.14 18.78
CA GLY A 80 8.41 -11.40 20.05
C GLY A 80 7.41 -10.25 20.14
N THR A 81 7.38 -9.58 21.29
CA THR A 81 6.52 -8.41 21.61
C THR A 81 7.11 -7.08 21.12
N GLY A 82 7.98 -7.13 20.12
CA GLY A 82 8.70 -5.96 19.61
C GLY A 82 7.78 -4.98 18.87
N ARG A 83 8.15 -3.70 18.90
CA ARG A 83 7.52 -2.70 18.02
C ARG A 83 7.87 -2.99 16.56
N PRO A 84 6.94 -2.80 15.62
CA PRO A 84 7.25 -2.95 14.19
C PRO A 84 8.26 -1.88 13.74
N SER A 85 9.07 -2.22 12.73
CA SER A 85 9.70 -1.18 11.92
C SER A 85 8.66 -0.61 10.96
N MET A 86 8.72 0.70 10.72
CA MET A 86 7.64 1.39 10.00
C MET A 86 8.17 2.43 9.04
N LEU A 87 7.47 2.57 7.92
CA LEU A 87 7.57 3.65 6.96
C LEU A 87 6.28 4.48 7.04
N PRO A 88 6.27 5.59 7.81
CA PRO A 88 5.11 6.46 7.93
C PRO A 88 5.01 7.44 6.76
N ARG A 89 3.85 8.13 6.67
CA ARG A 89 3.61 9.27 5.75
C ARG A 89 3.70 8.90 4.27
N LEU A 90 3.14 7.75 3.90
CA LEU A 90 2.88 7.44 2.49
C LEU A 90 1.92 8.48 1.91
N ALA A 91 2.06 8.78 0.62
CA ALA A 91 1.33 9.87 -0.04
C ALA A 91 -0.20 9.65 -0.07
N ALA A 92 -0.65 8.41 0.05
CA ALA A 92 -2.05 8.02 0.08
C ALA A 92 -2.27 6.73 0.89
N ALA A 93 -3.54 6.35 1.03
CA ALA A 93 -3.92 5.06 1.61
C ALA A 93 -3.36 3.89 0.78
N VAL A 94 -2.97 2.82 1.48
CA VAL A 94 -2.42 1.64 0.82
C VAL A 94 -3.56 0.74 0.37
N ARG A 95 -3.60 0.49 -0.93
CA ARG A 95 -4.59 -0.37 -1.57
C ARG A 95 -4.17 -1.83 -1.51
N ASP A 96 -2.90 -2.10 -1.83
CA ASP A 96 -2.39 -3.46 -1.90
C ASP A 96 -0.87 -3.56 -1.70
N LEU A 97 -0.41 -4.77 -1.41
CA LEU A 97 0.99 -5.14 -1.23
C LEU A 97 1.34 -6.33 -2.12
N ALA A 98 2.50 -6.29 -2.77
CA ALA A 98 3.07 -7.44 -3.47
C ALA A 98 4.52 -7.65 -3.02
N LEU A 99 4.78 -8.83 -2.47
CA LEU A 99 6.12 -9.22 -1.99
C LEU A 99 6.89 -9.88 -3.14
N SER A 100 8.20 -9.62 -3.24
CA SER A 100 9.07 -10.34 -4.17
C SER A 100 9.29 -11.78 -3.71
N ASP A 101 9.59 -12.68 -4.66
CA ASP A 101 9.75 -14.12 -4.37
C ASP A 101 10.85 -14.43 -3.34
N ASP A 102 11.86 -13.55 -3.23
CA ASP A 102 12.99 -13.65 -2.29
C ASP A 102 12.79 -12.83 -1.00
N ASP A 103 11.59 -12.26 -0.79
CA ASP A 103 11.22 -11.35 0.29
C ASP A 103 12.02 -10.03 0.39
N SER A 104 12.94 -9.75 -0.54
CA SER A 104 13.87 -8.63 -0.43
C SER A 104 13.21 -7.27 -0.68
N HIS A 105 12.14 -7.25 -1.46
CA HIS A 105 11.39 -6.06 -1.83
C HIS A 105 9.89 -6.25 -1.66
N VAL A 106 9.19 -5.17 -1.38
CA VAL A 106 7.73 -5.12 -1.42
C VAL A 106 7.29 -3.93 -2.27
N ALA A 107 6.40 -4.19 -3.21
CA ALA A 107 5.69 -3.15 -3.93
C ALA A 107 4.44 -2.74 -3.13
N ILE A 108 4.31 -1.45 -2.86
CA ILE A 108 3.19 -0.85 -2.16
C ILE A 108 2.38 -0.08 -3.19
N VAL A 109 1.14 -0.50 -3.41
CA VAL A 109 0.23 0.16 -4.34
C VAL A 109 -0.66 1.13 -3.56
N LEU A 110 -0.62 2.39 -3.94
CA LEU A 110 -1.36 3.46 -3.27
C LEU A 110 -2.65 3.82 -4.02
N GLU A 111 -3.63 4.39 -3.32
CA GLU A 111 -4.90 4.83 -3.90
C GLU A 111 -4.76 6.01 -4.87
N ASP A 112 -3.68 6.79 -4.78
CA ASP A 112 -3.38 7.90 -5.68
C ASP A 112 -2.74 7.46 -7.01
N ASN A 113 -2.79 6.16 -7.32
CA ASN A 113 -2.24 5.54 -8.52
C ASN A 113 -0.69 5.63 -8.58
N SER A 114 -0.04 5.76 -7.43
CA SER A 114 1.41 5.62 -7.31
C SER A 114 1.81 4.25 -6.74
N LEU A 115 3.05 3.87 -6.97
CA LEU A 115 3.65 2.64 -6.48
C LEU A 115 5.02 2.95 -5.85
N HIS A 116 5.26 2.43 -4.66
CA HIS A 116 6.57 2.46 -4.03
C HIS A 116 7.16 1.06 -3.96
N VAL A 117 8.42 0.91 -4.36
CA VAL A 117 9.20 -0.30 -4.06
C VAL A 117 9.99 -0.03 -2.80
N VAL A 118 9.81 -0.86 -1.78
CA VAL A 118 10.47 -0.74 -0.48
C VAL A 118 11.39 -1.92 -0.27
N VAL A 119 12.61 -1.67 0.21
CA VAL A 119 13.53 -2.73 0.63
C VAL A 119 13.07 -3.27 1.99
N THR A 120 12.70 -4.54 2.06
CA THR A 120 12.08 -5.15 3.24
C THR A 120 12.99 -5.16 4.46
N SER A 121 14.32 -5.23 4.28
CA SER A 121 15.29 -5.27 5.39
C SER A 121 15.43 -3.93 6.12
N SER A 122 15.52 -2.83 5.38
CA SER A 122 15.72 -1.47 5.92
C SER A 122 14.43 -0.68 6.08
N VAL A 123 13.34 -1.12 5.44
CA VAL A 123 12.05 -0.41 5.39
C VAL A 123 12.19 1.00 4.78
N ASN A 124 13.07 1.11 3.77
CA ASN A 124 13.29 2.33 3.00
C ASN A 124 12.73 2.21 1.58
N ILE A 125 12.22 3.31 1.05
CA ILE A 125 11.79 3.41 -0.34
C ILE A 125 13.03 3.32 -1.25
N LEU A 126 13.06 2.30 -2.10
CA LEU A 126 14.05 2.13 -3.16
C LEU A 126 13.72 3.01 -4.37
N SER A 127 12.45 2.98 -4.79
CA SER A 127 11.98 3.71 -5.95
C SER A 127 10.48 4.00 -5.87
N THR A 128 10.06 5.01 -6.63
CA THR A 128 8.67 5.42 -6.77
C THR A 128 8.33 5.44 -8.25
N LEU A 129 7.13 4.95 -8.57
CA LEU A 129 6.50 5.13 -9.85
C LEU A 129 5.20 5.91 -9.63
N ASP A 130 5.20 7.17 -10.07
CA ASP A 130 3.99 7.96 -10.18
C ASP A 130 3.40 7.76 -11.58
N THR A 131 2.13 7.37 -11.63
CA THR A 131 1.39 7.29 -12.89
C THR A 131 0.36 8.43 -12.94
N VAL A 132 -0.37 8.52 -14.05
CA VAL A 132 -1.40 9.54 -14.22
C VAL A 132 -2.42 9.45 -13.08
N ALA A 133 -2.44 10.48 -12.24
CA ALA A 133 -3.38 10.58 -11.13
C ALA A 133 -4.66 11.26 -11.62
N THR A 134 -5.84 10.78 -11.21
CA THR A 134 -7.09 11.50 -11.52
C THR A 134 -7.85 11.78 -10.23
N CYS A 135 -8.19 13.06 -10.02
CA CYS A 135 -9.02 13.45 -8.89
C CYS A 135 -10.47 13.59 -9.35
N LYS A 136 -11.35 12.68 -8.90
CA LYS A 136 -12.80 12.71 -9.21
C LYS A 136 -13.49 14.02 -8.81
N ARG A 137 -12.92 14.77 -7.85
CA ARG A 137 -13.45 16.05 -7.36
C ARG A 137 -12.84 17.27 -8.08
N SER A 138 -11.87 17.05 -8.95
CA SER A 138 -11.25 18.13 -9.72
C SER A 138 -11.97 18.33 -11.05
N LEU A 139 -11.87 19.53 -11.61
CA LEU A 139 -12.32 19.78 -12.97
C LEU A 139 -11.48 18.94 -13.93
N ASN A 140 -12.09 18.30 -14.92
CA ASN A 140 -11.36 17.55 -15.95
C ASN A 140 -10.81 18.52 -17.01
N THR A 141 -10.05 19.52 -16.57
CA THR A 141 -9.40 20.48 -17.46
C THR A 141 -8.04 19.95 -17.85
N VAL A 142 -7.81 19.90 -19.15
CA VAL A 142 -6.58 19.39 -19.77
C VAL A 142 -6.02 20.50 -20.64
N PHE A 143 -4.74 20.81 -20.44
CA PHE A 143 -3.97 21.78 -21.21
C PHE A 143 -2.84 21.03 -21.91
N THR A 144 -2.48 21.46 -23.12
CA THR A 144 -1.29 20.96 -23.81
C THR A 144 -0.21 22.02 -23.79
N THR A 145 1.01 21.66 -23.41
CA THR A 145 2.14 22.59 -23.51
C THR A 145 2.66 22.63 -24.94
N SER A 146 1.87 23.15 -25.87
CA SER A 146 2.43 23.52 -27.18
C SER A 146 3.47 24.61 -26.95
N THR A 147 4.62 24.47 -27.62
CA THR A 147 5.91 25.24 -27.66
C THR A 147 6.07 26.62 -26.99
N CYS A 148 5.02 27.32 -26.58
CA CYS A 148 5.05 28.64 -25.93
C CYS A 148 4.40 28.73 -24.54
N SER A 149 3.89 27.63 -23.96
CA SER A 149 3.15 27.68 -22.66
C SER A 149 3.95 27.21 -21.46
N ASP A 150 4.83 26.23 -21.63
CA ASP A 150 5.86 25.87 -20.65
C ASP A 150 7.20 25.65 -21.37
N PRO A 151 8.15 26.59 -21.27
CA PRO A 151 9.44 26.47 -21.93
C PRO A 151 10.33 25.39 -21.32
N THR A 152 10.00 24.88 -20.12
CA THR A 152 10.76 23.84 -19.43
C THR A 152 10.24 22.43 -19.69
N ALA A 153 9.00 22.30 -20.17
CA ALA A 153 8.34 21.02 -20.45
C ALA A 153 7.54 21.06 -21.77
N PRO A 154 8.20 21.18 -22.94
CA PRO A 154 7.51 21.23 -24.22
C PRO A 154 6.86 19.88 -24.58
N ASN A 155 5.69 19.93 -25.23
CA ASN A 155 4.92 18.78 -25.71
C ASN A 155 4.42 17.81 -24.62
N MET A 156 4.16 18.33 -23.43
CA MET A 156 3.56 17.58 -22.33
C MET A 156 2.06 17.90 -22.20
N LEU A 157 1.33 16.93 -21.65
CA LEU A 157 -0.06 17.12 -21.26
C LEU A 157 -0.11 17.56 -19.81
N VAL A 158 -0.70 18.72 -19.55
CA VAL A 158 -0.87 19.24 -18.19
C VAL A 158 -2.32 19.09 -17.78
N MET A 159 -2.55 18.46 -16.64
CA MET A 159 -3.89 18.31 -16.11
C MET A 159 -3.88 18.35 -14.58
N ASN A 160 -5.07 18.43 -14.00
CA ASN A 160 -5.22 18.30 -12.55
C ASN A 160 -4.76 16.90 -12.11
N GLY A 161 -3.86 16.86 -11.14
CA GLY A 161 -3.36 15.62 -10.53
C GLY A 161 -4.06 15.28 -9.22
N LYS A 162 -3.24 14.90 -8.24
CA LYS A 162 -3.64 14.72 -6.83
C LYS A 162 -4.27 16.03 -6.31
N PRO A 163 -5.16 15.96 -5.30
CA PRO A 163 -5.81 17.15 -4.76
C PRO A 163 -4.81 18.27 -4.42
N GLY A 164 -5.00 19.44 -5.04
CA GLY A 164 -4.12 20.61 -4.83
C GLY A 164 -2.86 20.64 -5.69
N SER A 165 -2.75 19.81 -6.73
CA SER A 165 -1.57 19.76 -7.60
C SER A 165 -1.90 19.65 -9.09
N LEU A 166 -0.97 20.11 -9.92
CA LEU A 166 -0.94 19.91 -11.37
C LEU A 166 0.12 18.87 -11.71
N GLN A 167 -0.12 18.07 -12.75
CA GLN A 167 0.83 17.07 -13.22
C GLN A 167 1.13 17.27 -14.70
N TRP A 168 2.39 17.01 -15.06
CA TRP A 168 2.89 17.02 -16.43
C TRP A 168 3.09 15.58 -16.88
N ILE A 169 2.43 15.21 -17.96
CA ILE A 169 2.35 13.84 -18.45
C ILE A 169 3.03 13.76 -19.80
N ASP A 170 3.95 12.82 -19.93
CA ASP A 170 4.44 12.39 -21.22
C ASP A 170 3.48 11.35 -21.79
N CYS A 171 2.77 11.73 -22.86
CA CYS A 171 1.79 10.88 -23.54
C CYS A 171 2.44 9.65 -24.18
N ALA A 172 3.72 9.70 -24.58
CA ALA A 172 4.39 8.58 -25.24
C ALA A 172 4.69 7.45 -24.25
N SER A 173 5.15 7.80 -23.06
CA SER A 173 5.42 6.83 -21.99
C SER A 173 4.22 6.58 -21.06
N SER A 174 3.15 7.36 -21.16
CA SER A 174 1.98 7.33 -20.27
C SER A 174 2.35 7.46 -18.78
N ARG A 175 3.35 8.29 -18.50
CA ARG A 175 3.89 8.54 -17.15
C ARG A 175 3.81 10.01 -16.79
N THR A 176 3.65 10.25 -15.50
CA THR A 176 3.82 11.59 -14.94
C THR A 176 5.32 11.86 -14.80
N ASP A 177 5.78 12.94 -15.42
CA ASP A 177 7.18 13.37 -15.32
C ASP A 177 7.43 14.05 -13.98
N HIS A 178 6.57 15.02 -13.65
CA HIS A 178 6.57 15.70 -12.36
C HIS A 178 5.19 16.25 -12.00
N GLN A 179 5.04 16.59 -10.72
CA GLN A 179 3.81 17.09 -10.14
C GLN A 179 4.12 18.23 -9.16
N VAL A 180 3.35 19.33 -9.23
CA VAL A 180 3.57 20.56 -8.46
C VAL A 180 2.30 20.98 -7.72
#